data_AF-A0A6E8V2E3-F1
#
_entry.id   AF-A0A6E8V2E3-F1
#
_cell.length_a   1.000
_cell.length_b   1.000
_cell.length_c   1.000
_cell.angle_alpha   90.00
_cell.angle_beta   90.00
_cell.angle_gamma   90.00
#
_symmetry.space_group_name_H-M   'P 1'
#
loop_
_entity.id
_entity.type
_entity.pdbx_description
1 polymer ?
#
loop_
_entity_poly.entity_id
_entity_poly.type
_entity_poly.pdbx_seq_one_letter_code
_entity_poly.pdbx_strand_id
1 'polypeptide(L)'
;MAAWPGNNNIYYICAAETVQGNRLLRPRLYRCPANQMFVEGQCVQRDWSNMPPGTIVPYECVRPGLFADPAHCRYYYSCNTELVATHLQCPEGTFFNENTLSCVLGVC
;
A
#
# COMPACT_ATOMS: atom_id res chain seq x y z
N MET A 1 7.53 -1.62 -18.18
CA MET A 1 6.66 -0.96 -17.19
C MET A 1 6.34 -1.99 -16.14
N ALA A 2 6.55 -1.66 -14.87
CA ALA A 2 6.38 -2.59 -13.76
C ALA A 2 5.84 -1.86 -12.52
N ALA A 3 5.27 -2.62 -11.58
CA ALA A 3 4.85 -2.10 -10.29
C ALA A 3 6.05 -1.60 -9.48
N TRP A 4 5.81 -0.61 -8.63
CA TRP A 4 6.79 -0.12 -7.68
C TRP A 4 6.99 -1.15 -6.56
N PRO A 5 8.24 -1.49 -6.19
CA PRO A 5 8.52 -2.59 -5.26
C PRO A 5 7.96 -2.39 -3.84
N GLY A 6 7.65 -1.15 -3.45
CA GLY A 6 7.03 -0.85 -2.16
C GLY A 6 5.52 -0.55 -2.22
N ASN A 7 4.92 -0.51 -3.42
CA ASN A 7 3.50 -0.17 -3.57
C ASN A 7 2.94 -0.68 -4.90
N ASN A 8 2.11 -1.71 -4.84
CA ASN A 8 1.52 -2.35 -6.02
C ASN A 8 0.44 -1.50 -6.71
N ASN A 9 0.00 -0.40 -6.10
CA ASN A 9 -0.87 0.61 -6.74
C ASN A 9 -0.06 1.62 -7.58
N ILE A 10 1.24 1.73 -7.35
CA ILE A 10 2.14 2.62 -8.08
C ILE A 10 2.88 1.81 -9.14
N TYR A 11 2.99 2.36 -10.35
CA TYR A 11 3.78 1.79 -11.43
C TYR A 11 4.61 2.87 -12.11
N TYR A 12 5.69 2.48 -12.77
CA TYR A 12 6.52 3.42 -13.52
C TYR A 12 6.49 3.14 -15.02
N ILE A 13 6.39 4.23 -15.79
CA ILE A 13 6.57 4.24 -17.24
C ILE A 13 7.86 5.00 -17.55
N CYS A 14 8.75 4.39 -18.33
CA CYS A 14 9.94 5.07 -18.83
C CYS A 14 9.54 6.11 -19.88
N ALA A 15 9.68 7.39 -19.55
CA ALA A 15 9.49 8.49 -20.49
C ALA A 15 10.86 8.95 -21.00
N ALA A 16 10.96 9.19 -22.31
CA ALA A 16 12.14 9.82 -22.90
C ALA A 16 11.87 11.32 -23.04
N GLU A 17 12.75 12.14 -22.48
CA GLU A 17 12.66 13.59 -22.49
C GLU A 17 13.96 14.16 -23.06
N THR A 18 13.88 15.05 -24.04
CA THR A 18 15.05 15.64 -24.67
C THR A 18 15.48 16.88 -23.89
N VAL A 19 16.56 16.77 -23.14
CA VAL A 19 17.14 17.88 -22.37
C VAL A 19 18.41 18.33 -23.08
N GLN A 20 18.41 19.56 -23.62
CA GLN A 20 19.54 20.15 -24.33
C GLN A 20 20.10 19.28 -25.47
N GLY A 21 19.23 18.62 -26.24
CA GLY A 21 19.63 17.75 -27.36
C GLY A 21 20.00 16.31 -26.96
N ASN A 22 20.11 16.01 -25.66
CA ASN A 22 20.33 14.65 -25.16
C ASN A 22 19.00 13.99 -24.78
N ARG A 23 18.78 12.77 -25.29
CA ARG A 23 17.61 11.95 -24.97
C ARG A 23 17.78 11.30 -23.60
N LEU A 24 17.09 11.85 -22.60
CA LEU A 24 17.17 11.41 -21.22
C LEU A 24 15.96 10.52 -20.89
N LEU A 25 16.22 9.28 -20.48
CA LEU A 25 15.17 8.34 -20.06
C LEU A 25 14.95 8.48 -18.55
N ARG A 26 13.76 8.91 -18.13
CA ARG A 26 13.38 9.02 -16.72
C ARG A 26 12.13 8.18 -16.42
N PRO A 27 12.10 7.43 -15.31
CA PRO A 27 10.89 6.76 -14.87
C PRO A 27 9.89 7.80 -14.35
N ARG A 28 8.74 7.93 -15.01
CA ARG A 28 7.59 8.67 -14.51
C ARG A 28 6.70 7.73 -13.70
N LEU A 29 6.36 8.14 -12.49
CA LEU A 29 5.51 7.39 -11.57
C LEU A 29 4.04 7.70 -11.85
N TYR A 30 3.20 6.67 -11.84
CA TYR A 30 1.76 6.73 -12.02
C TYR A 30 1.08 5.88 -10.95
N ARG A 31 -0.15 6.27 -10.57
CA ARG A 31 -1.01 5.50 -9.66
C ARG A 31 -2.22 4.96 -10.43
N CYS A 32 -2.59 3.72 -10.14
CA CYS A 32 -3.88 3.20 -10.57
C CYS A 32 -5.03 3.89 -9.80
N PRO A 33 -6.21 4.04 -10.42
CA PRO A 33 -7.41 4.57 -9.76
C PRO A 33 -7.75 3.81 -8.46
N ALA A 34 -8.53 4.44 -7.58
CA ALA A 34 -8.89 3.87 -6.28
C ALA A 34 -9.39 2.42 -6.42
N ASN A 35 -8.87 1.55 -5.56
CA ASN A 35 -9.22 0.12 -5.45
C ASN A 35 -8.68 -0.79 -6.57
N GLN A 36 -7.64 -0.34 -7.28
CA GLN A 36 -6.95 -1.10 -8.31
C GLN A 36 -5.46 -1.26 -7.99
N MET A 37 -4.88 -2.36 -8.46
CA MET A 37 -3.43 -2.62 -8.41
C MET A 37 -2.89 -2.79 -9.83
N PHE A 38 -1.62 -2.43 -10.04
CA PHE A 38 -0.96 -2.61 -11.31
C PHE A 38 -0.41 -4.03 -11.40
N VAL A 39 -1.02 -4.85 -12.26
CA VAL A 39 -0.60 -6.22 -12.54
C VAL A 39 -0.37 -6.34 -14.04
N GLU A 40 0.82 -6.81 -14.44
CA GLU A 40 1.18 -7.11 -15.83
C GLU A 40 0.76 -6.04 -16.86
N GLY A 41 0.99 -4.76 -16.57
CA GLY A 41 0.70 -3.68 -17.54
C GLY A 41 -0.70 -3.07 -17.42
N GLN A 42 -1.56 -3.59 -16.54
CA GLN A 42 -2.94 -3.14 -16.39
C GLN A 42 -3.28 -2.80 -14.95
N CYS A 43 -4.14 -1.80 -14.77
CA CYS A 43 -4.78 -1.54 -13.48
C CYS A 43 -5.97 -2.50 -13.35
N VAL A 44 -5.80 -3.54 -12.54
CA VAL A 44 -6.84 -4.54 -12.27
C VAL A 44 -7.55 -4.20 -10.97
N GLN A 45 -8.86 -4.42 -10.90
CA GLN A 45 -9.58 -4.34 -9.63
C GLN A 45 -9.08 -5.42 -8.67
N ARG A 46 -9.15 -5.11 -7.38
CA ARG A 46 -8.88 -6.05 -6.28
C ARG A 46 -9.86 -7.23 -6.27
N ASP A 47 -9.61 -8.26 -7.07
CA ASP A 47 -10.37 -9.50 -6.97
C ASP A 47 -9.74 -10.39 -5.88
N TRP A 48 -10.17 -10.17 -4.63
CA TRP A 48 -9.66 -10.86 -3.43
C TRP A 48 -9.87 -12.38 -3.49
N SER A 49 -10.82 -12.85 -4.29
CA SER A 49 -11.17 -14.27 -4.40
C SER A 49 -10.20 -15.10 -5.24
N ASN A 50 -9.35 -14.48 -6.07
CA ASN A 50 -8.45 -15.18 -7.01
C ASN A 50 -6.97 -14.81 -6.82
N MET A 51 -6.64 -14.29 -5.64
CA MET A 51 -5.29 -13.85 -5.32
C MET A 51 -4.32 -15.04 -5.24
N PRO A 52 -3.20 -15.09 -6.00
CA PRO A 52 -2.21 -16.14 -5.84
C PRO A 52 -1.67 -16.18 -4.40
N PRO A 53 -1.49 -17.39 -3.83
CA PRO A 53 -0.97 -17.55 -2.47
C PRO A 53 0.43 -16.93 -2.39
N GLY A 54 0.60 -15.95 -1.50
CA GLY A 54 1.88 -15.26 -1.28
C GLY A 54 1.91 -13.79 -1.67
N THR A 55 0.81 -13.23 -2.19
CA THR A 55 0.77 -11.77 -2.35
C THR A 55 0.33 -11.09 -1.07
N ILE A 56 1.15 -10.15 -0.63
CA ILE A 56 0.84 -9.18 0.41
C ILE A 56 -0.34 -8.35 -0.08
N VAL A 57 -1.53 -8.58 0.48
CA VAL A 57 -2.70 -7.77 0.14
C VAL A 57 -2.65 -6.51 0.98
N PRO A 58 -2.40 -5.33 0.38
CA PRO A 58 -2.39 -4.09 1.14
C PRO A 58 -3.83 -3.82 1.62
N TYR A 59 -3.97 -3.56 2.92
CA TYR A 59 -5.23 -3.11 3.50
C TYR A 59 -5.73 -1.85 2.78
N GLU A 60 -7.00 -1.81 2.45
CA GLU A 60 -7.56 -0.66 1.74
C GLU A 60 -8.08 0.38 2.74
N CYS A 61 -7.43 1.54 2.73
CA CYS A 61 -7.83 2.67 3.56
C CYS A 61 -9.16 3.25 3.09
N VAL A 62 -10.19 3.18 3.93
CA VAL A 62 -11.47 3.86 3.70
C VAL A 62 -11.35 5.36 3.98
N ARG A 63 -10.47 5.74 4.90
CA ARG A 63 -10.27 7.10 5.42
C ARG A 63 -8.84 7.21 5.96
N PRO A 64 -8.21 8.40 5.95
CA PRO A 64 -7.00 8.63 6.72
C PRO A 64 -7.25 8.34 8.21
N GLY A 65 -6.36 7.57 8.83
CA GLY A 65 -6.54 7.08 10.20
C GLY A 65 -5.73 5.82 10.50
N LEU A 66 -5.95 5.25 11.69
CA LEU A 66 -5.33 4.00 12.11
C LEU A 66 -6.42 2.92 12.21
N PHE A 67 -6.14 1.72 11.70
CA PHE A 67 -7.08 0.61 11.65
C PHE A 67 -6.44 -0.67 12.18
N ALA A 68 -7.18 -1.48 12.93
CA ALA A 68 -6.65 -2.74 13.44
C ALA A 68 -6.47 -3.76 12.30
N ASP A 69 -5.44 -4.61 12.41
CA ASP A 69 -5.29 -5.77 11.54
C ASP A 69 -6.20 -6.91 12.03
N PRO A 70 -7.14 -7.41 11.20
CA PRO A 70 -8.06 -8.48 11.59
C PRO A 70 -7.38 -9.85 11.74
N ALA A 71 -6.21 -10.05 11.15
CA ALA A 71 -5.44 -11.28 11.27
C ALA A 71 -4.51 -11.25 12.50
N HIS A 72 -4.02 -10.08 12.90
CA HIS A 72 -3.12 -9.95 14.03
C HIS A 72 -3.41 -8.68 14.86
N CYS A 73 -3.94 -8.84 16.08
CA CYS A 73 -4.28 -7.72 16.94
C CYS A 73 -3.08 -6.92 17.51
N ARG A 74 -1.84 -7.41 17.33
CA ARG A 74 -0.60 -6.63 17.56
C ARG A 74 -0.19 -5.75 16.38
N TYR A 75 -0.84 -5.91 15.23
CA TYR A 75 -0.56 -5.14 14.04
C TYR A 75 -1.72 -4.20 13.74
N TYR A 76 -1.39 -3.12 13.05
CA TYR A 76 -2.34 -2.10 12.62
C TYR A 76 -1.90 -1.50 11.30
N TYR A 77 -2.86 -0.93 10.59
CA TYR A 77 -2.67 -0.22 9.34
C TYR A 77 -2.75 1.28 9.60
N SER A 78 -1.70 2.00 9.21
CA SER A 78 -1.68 3.46 9.20
C SER A 78 -1.98 3.97 7.81
N CYS A 79 -3.13 4.64 7.68
CA CYS A 79 -3.65 5.21 6.45
C CYS A 79 -3.33 6.69 6.39
N ASN A 80 -2.52 7.09 5.40
CA ASN A 80 -2.23 8.50 5.16
C ASN A 80 -3.37 9.22 4.41
N THR A 81 -3.21 10.52 4.19
CA THR A 81 -4.19 11.35 3.42
C THR A 81 -4.32 10.94 1.96
N GLU A 82 -3.35 10.19 1.42
CA GLU A 82 -3.38 9.61 0.08
C GLU A 82 -3.97 8.18 0.07
N LEU A 83 -4.60 7.73 1.16
CA LEU A 83 -5.18 6.39 1.34
C LEU A 83 -4.17 5.25 1.16
N VAL A 84 -2.90 5.51 1.46
CA VAL A 84 -1.84 4.51 1.47
C VAL A 84 -1.80 3.87 2.86
N ALA A 85 -2.07 2.57 2.93
CA ALA A 85 -1.93 1.79 4.15
C ALA A 85 -0.48 1.35 4.36
N THR A 86 0.02 1.59 5.56
CA THR A 86 1.30 1.04 6.04
C THR A 86 1.01 0.03 7.13
N HIS A 87 1.50 -1.20 6.97
CA HIS A 87 1.39 -2.22 8.00
C HIS A 87 2.47 -2.00 9.06
N LEU A 88 2.04 -1.83 10.30
CA LEU A 88 2.89 -1.50 11.44
C LEU A 88 2.60 -2.44 12.60
N GLN A 89 3.63 -2.76 13.38
CA GLN A 89 3.53 -3.58 14.57
C GLN A 89 3.62 -2.71 15.82
N CYS A 90 2.76 -2.98 16.82
CA CYS A 90 2.87 -2.38 18.14
C CYS A 90 4.08 -2.96 18.92
N PRO A 91 4.65 -2.18 19.87
CA PRO A 91 5.71 -2.66 20.76
C PRO A 91 5.35 -3.96 21.50
N GLU A 92 6.36 -4.73 21.89
CA GLU A 92 6.18 -5.97 22.66
C GLU A 92 5.37 -5.72 23.96
N GLY A 93 4.41 -6.60 24.24
CA GLY A 93 3.50 -6.46 25.38
C GLY A 93 2.37 -5.44 25.19
N THR A 94 2.17 -4.94 23.97
CA THR A 94 1.07 -4.03 23.62
C THR A 94 0.27 -4.53 22.42
N PHE A 95 -0.99 -4.10 22.31
CA PHE A 95 -1.87 -4.39 21.18
C PHE A 95 -2.54 -3.11 20.68
N PHE A 96 -2.98 -3.10 19.43
CA PHE A 96 -3.60 -1.91 18.85
C PHE A 96 -5.08 -1.82 19.28
N ASN A 97 -5.46 -0.70 19.87
CA ASN A 97 -6.84 -0.43 20.27
C ASN A 97 -7.46 0.61 19.32
N GLU A 98 -8.48 0.19 18.57
CA GLU A 98 -9.20 1.03 17.60
C GLU A 98 -9.98 2.18 18.25
N ASN A 99 -10.39 2.03 19.51
CA ASN A 99 -11.15 3.07 20.22
C ASN A 99 -10.26 4.26 20.62
N THR A 100 -9.00 3.98 20.94
CA THR A 100 -8.01 5.00 21.33
C THR A 100 -7.04 5.31 20.20
N LEU A 101 -7.14 4.59 19.07
CA LEU A 101 -6.21 4.64 17.93
C LEU A 101 -4.74 4.54 18.37
N SER A 102 -4.45 3.72 19.38
CA SER A 102 -3.14 3.67 20.04
C SER A 102 -2.78 2.25 20.48
N CYS A 103 -1.48 1.97 20.57
CA CYS A 103 -0.97 0.75 21.18
C CYS A 103 -1.14 0.83 22.70
N VAL A 104 -1.92 -0.06 23.29
CA VAL A 104 -2.17 -0.12 24.74
C VAL A 104 -1.52 -1.36 25.33
N LEU A 105 -1.07 -1.26 26.58
CA LEU A 105 -0.50 -2.39 27.33
C LEU A 105 -1.54 -3.49 27.49
N GLY A 106 -1.19 -4.69 27.05
CA GLY A 106 -2.05 -5.85 27.13
C GLY A 106 -1.66 -6.92 26.13
N VAL A 107 -2.26 -8.09 26.30
CA VAL A 107 -2.15 -9.21 25.38
C VAL A 107 -3.47 -9.35 24.64
N CYS A 108 -3.37 -9.45 23.31
CA CYS A 108 -4.35 -10.16 22.53
C CYS A 108 -3.85 -11.62 22.37
#